data_AF-A0A0P9ELK1-F1
#
_entry.id   AF-A0A0P9ELK1-F1
#
_cell.length_a   1.000
_cell.length_b   1.000
_cell.length_c   1.000
_cell.angle_alpha   90.00
_cell.angle_beta   90.00
_cell.angle_gamma   90.00
#
_symmetry.space_group_name_H-M   'P 1'
#
loop_
_entity.id
_entity.type
_entity.pdbx_description
1 polymer ?
#
loop_
_entity_poly.entity_id
_entity_poly.type
_entity_poly.pdbx_seq_one_letter_code
_entity_poly.pdbx_strand_id
1 'polypeptide(L)'
;MAFSELKTFIKSTFLVALIVTVLFLVFSYFLAMFLGPTLFFFTPEGLNSSMLYVRELPIWIFTIVGFGVPVRLNVGLFFLLLWSAFAICLVAAWQFRESLQEVIGKSFSCPMKKLFNNCLFAVPILASMILIAVIAITELQKAGGVQTGEASLPSNPFEAFFWLSYAALAEEIGFRVIPIGAFLIIYLFWVRRKNAVTLSLGQRLKLFLTAPLFPDEGKKMVGLRTVGDFGVRGGITLGEWVMVFFTSIVFGLAHYLLGGGWEIGKITSASVVGLAMSLTYLLYGVQAPILLHWFFNHYLWFFNPSEQGGLQFVSKLYPDLPLVFALAELAIIILGVLGWLTFAILGLRKMFRSIAKRAKSRLMSLLRAS
;
A
#
# COMPACT_ATOMS: atom_id res chain seq x y z
N MET A 1 3.66 -35.37 -24.64
CA MET A 1 2.29 -34.81 -24.53
C MET A 1 1.88 -34.58 -23.07
N ALA A 2 1.90 -35.61 -22.23
CA ALA A 2 1.45 -35.50 -20.82
C ALA A 2 2.13 -34.40 -19.98
N PHE A 3 3.43 -34.15 -20.15
CA PHE A 3 4.15 -33.14 -19.34
C PHE A 3 3.78 -31.69 -19.68
N SER A 4 3.51 -31.38 -20.95
CA SER A 4 3.10 -30.02 -21.37
C SER A 4 1.66 -29.71 -20.94
N GLU A 5 0.79 -30.72 -20.97
CA GLU A 5 -0.59 -30.63 -20.50
C GLU A 5 -0.62 -30.44 -18.98
N LEU A 6 0.13 -31.25 -18.22
CA LEU A 6 0.25 -31.13 -16.77
C LEU A 6 0.76 -29.75 -16.35
N LYS A 7 1.78 -29.21 -17.02
CA LYS A 7 2.31 -27.88 -16.75
C LYS A 7 1.27 -26.78 -16.99
N THR A 8 0.47 -26.93 -18.04
CA THR A 8 -0.59 -25.98 -18.38
C THR A 8 -1.71 -26.05 -17.35
N PHE A 9 -2.12 -27.25 -16.96
CA PHE A 9 -3.10 -27.48 -15.90
C PHE A 9 -2.67 -26.85 -14.57
N ILE A 10 -1.46 -27.15 -14.07
CA ILE A 10 -0.94 -26.60 -12.82
C ILE A 10 -0.93 -25.07 -12.85
N LYS A 11 -0.49 -24.47 -13.96
CA LYS A 11 -0.47 -23.02 -14.13
C LYS A 11 -1.87 -22.42 -14.06
N SER A 12 -2.84 -23.03 -14.74
CA SER A 12 -4.24 -22.57 -14.73
C SER A 12 -4.87 -22.73 -13.36
N THR A 13 -4.66 -23.86 -12.67
CA THR A 13 -5.17 -24.08 -11.31
C THR A 13 -4.60 -23.07 -10.33
N PHE A 14 -3.28 -22.79 -10.38
CA PHE A 14 -2.66 -21.76 -9.56
C PHE A 14 -3.24 -20.36 -9.85
N LEU A 15 -3.44 -20.04 -11.12
CA LEU A 15 -4.03 -18.77 -11.53
C LEU A 15 -5.46 -18.60 -10.98
N VAL A 16 -6.29 -19.65 -11.08
CA VAL A 16 -7.66 -19.63 -10.54
C VAL A 16 -7.63 -19.47 -9.03
N ALA A 17 -6.81 -20.25 -8.32
CA ALA A 17 -6.68 -20.15 -6.87
C ALA A 17 -6.25 -18.74 -6.42
N LEU A 18 -5.28 -18.14 -7.13
CA LEU A 18 -4.84 -16.77 -6.86
C LEU A 18 -5.98 -15.76 -7.09
N ILE A 19 -6.70 -15.84 -8.21
CA ILE A 19 -7.80 -14.93 -8.52
C ILE A 19 -8.91 -15.04 -7.48
N VAL A 20 -9.33 -16.27 -7.13
CA VAL A 20 -10.37 -16.52 -6.12
C VAL A 20 -9.94 -15.98 -4.77
N THR A 21 -8.69 -16.21 -4.35
CA THR A 21 -8.17 -15.71 -3.07
C THR A 21 -8.16 -14.17 -3.06
N VAL A 22 -7.69 -13.53 -4.12
CA VAL A 22 -7.68 -12.06 -4.22
C VAL A 22 -9.10 -11.50 -4.22
N LEU A 23 -10.03 -12.10 -4.97
CA LEU A 23 -11.43 -11.68 -4.99
C LEU A 23 -12.10 -11.83 -3.62
N PHE A 24 -11.80 -12.89 -2.89
CA PHE A 24 -12.27 -13.07 -1.52
C PHE A 24 -11.73 -11.97 -0.59
N LEU A 25 -10.44 -11.63 -0.69
CA LEU A 25 -9.86 -10.52 0.08
C LEU A 25 -10.49 -9.17 -0.31
N VAL A 26 -10.69 -8.92 -1.60
CA VAL A 26 -11.38 -7.71 -2.07
C VAL A 26 -12.80 -7.65 -1.53
N PHE A 27 -13.55 -8.75 -1.53
CA PHE A 27 -14.86 -8.83 -0.89
C PHE A 27 -14.79 -8.47 0.60
N SER A 28 -13.82 -9.02 1.34
CA SER A 28 -13.65 -8.69 2.76
C SER A 28 -13.27 -7.21 2.99
N TYR A 29 -12.63 -6.54 2.03
CA TYR A 29 -12.37 -5.10 2.13
C TYR A 29 -13.67 -4.29 2.04
N PHE A 30 -14.56 -4.65 1.10
CA PHE A 30 -15.89 -4.03 1.02
C PHE A 30 -16.74 -4.32 2.27
N LEU A 31 -16.64 -5.52 2.83
CA LEU A 31 -17.28 -5.87 4.09
C LEU A 31 -16.78 -4.99 5.24
N ALA A 32 -15.46 -4.81 5.38
CA ALA A 32 -14.87 -3.94 6.41
C ALA A 32 -15.29 -2.47 6.24
N MET A 33 -15.36 -1.98 5.00
CA MET A 33 -15.91 -0.65 4.72
C MET A 33 -17.35 -0.50 5.16
N PHE A 34 -18.19 -1.51 4.98
CA PHE A 34 -19.56 -1.51 5.47
C PHE A 34 -19.62 -1.55 7.01
N LEU A 35 -18.76 -2.36 7.63
CA LEU A 35 -18.71 -2.51 9.08
C LEU A 35 -18.23 -1.26 9.80
N GLY A 36 -17.36 -0.44 9.21
CA GLY A 36 -16.87 0.80 9.82
C GLY A 36 -18.00 1.71 10.33
N PRO A 37 -18.85 2.28 9.47
CA PRO A 37 -20.00 3.07 9.90
C PRO A 37 -21.01 2.27 10.72
N THR A 38 -21.20 0.98 10.41
CA THR A 38 -22.13 0.13 11.16
C THR A 38 -21.75 0.07 12.64
N LEU A 39 -20.50 -0.26 12.95
CA LEU A 39 -20.02 -0.28 14.32
C LEU A 39 -19.97 1.13 14.91
N PHE A 40 -19.51 2.12 14.15
CA PHE A 40 -19.30 3.47 14.65
C PHE A 40 -20.61 4.20 15.00
N PHE A 41 -21.72 3.95 14.29
CA PHE A 41 -22.98 4.68 14.48
C PHE A 41 -24.12 3.84 15.06
N PHE A 42 -24.04 2.51 15.01
CA PHE A 42 -25.10 1.61 15.46
C PHE A 42 -24.72 0.75 16.67
N THR A 43 -23.57 1.01 17.30
CA THR A 43 -23.26 0.49 18.65
C THR A 43 -23.35 1.61 19.68
N PRO A 44 -23.78 1.35 20.93
CA PRO A 44 -23.78 2.37 21.98
C PRO A 44 -22.41 3.02 22.20
N GLU A 45 -21.36 2.22 22.17
CA GLU A 45 -19.97 2.64 22.38
C GLU A 45 -19.50 3.55 21.23
N GLY A 46 -19.75 3.15 19.98
CA GLY A 46 -19.44 3.96 18.81
C GLY A 46 -20.24 5.26 18.76
N LEU A 47 -21.55 5.20 19.04
CA LEU A 47 -22.43 6.36 19.03
C LEU A 47 -21.96 7.41 20.05
N ASN A 48 -21.58 6.99 21.26
CA ASN A 48 -21.02 7.88 22.27
C ASN A 48 -19.74 8.57 21.78
N SER A 49 -18.82 7.81 21.16
CA SER A 49 -17.59 8.38 20.57
C SER A 49 -17.88 9.32 19.40
N SER A 50 -18.92 9.05 18.61
CA SER A 50 -19.29 9.88 17.45
C SER A 50 -19.76 11.29 17.83
N MET A 51 -20.28 11.46 19.05
CA MET A 51 -20.74 12.76 19.58
C MET A 51 -19.61 13.63 20.14
N LEU A 52 -18.40 13.08 20.27
CA LEU A 52 -17.23 13.81 20.72
C LEU A 52 -16.77 14.84 19.67
N TYR A 53 -15.86 15.71 20.11
CA TYR A 53 -15.24 16.72 19.25
C TYR A 53 -13.73 16.58 19.26
N VAL A 54 -13.14 16.53 18.07
CA VAL A 54 -11.70 16.69 17.87
C VAL A 54 -11.35 18.15 18.18
N ARG A 55 -10.39 18.33 19.09
CA ARG A 55 -9.92 19.65 19.53
C ARG A 55 -8.63 20.09 18.84
N GLU A 56 -7.83 19.12 18.42
CA GLU A 56 -6.53 19.36 17.80
C GLU A 56 -6.31 18.30 16.72
N LEU A 57 -5.92 18.75 15.52
CA LEU A 57 -5.57 17.87 14.40
C LEU A 57 -4.07 17.86 14.19
N PRO A 58 -3.38 16.72 14.39
CA PRO A 58 -1.98 16.62 14.05
C PRO A 58 -1.81 16.59 12.53
N ILE A 59 -1.17 17.61 11.97
CA ILE A 59 -0.88 17.72 10.54
C ILE A 59 0.62 17.63 10.32
N TRP A 60 1.00 16.88 9.28
CA TRP A 60 2.39 16.72 8.84
C TRP A 60 2.61 17.45 7.52
N ILE A 61 3.55 18.40 7.51
CA ILE A 61 4.01 19.09 6.31
C ILE A 61 5.45 18.67 5.98
N PHE A 62 5.65 18.20 4.74
CA PHE A 62 6.96 17.80 4.21
C PHE A 62 7.73 16.87 5.14
N THR A 63 7.07 15.86 5.73
CA THR A 63 7.67 14.81 6.59
C THR A 63 8.33 15.28 7.90
N ILE A 64 8.55 16.58 8.10
CA ILE A 64 9.43 17.12 9.16
C ILE A 64 8.65 18.02 10.12
N VAL A 65 7.68 18.78 9.61
CA VAL A 65 6.97 19.78 10.40
C VAL A 65 5.62 19.21 10.81
N GLY A 66 5.55 18.74 12.06
CA GLY A 66 4.30 18.37 12.73
C GLY A 66 3.77 19.51 13.57
N PHE A 67 2.50 19.84 13.42
CA PHE A 67 1.83 20.78 14.33
C PHE A 67 0.36 20.40 14.49
N GLY A 68 -0.16 20.66 15.69
CA GLY A 68 -1.58 20.54 15.97
C GLY A 68 -2.33 21.78 15.51
N VAL A 69 -3.33 21.60 14.66
CA VAL A 69 -4.27 22.67 14.32
C VAL A 69 -5.45 22.62 15.27
N PRO A 70 -5.69 23.68 16.07
CA PRO A 70 -6.86 23.74 16.93
C PRO A 70 -8.11 23.78 16.05
N VAL A 71 -9.01 22.82 16.26
CA VAL A 71 -10.26 22.72 15.52
C VAL A 71 -11.39 22.33 16.47
N ARG A 72 -12.62 22.37 15.97
CA ARG A 72 -13.79 21.83 16.68
C ARG A 72 -14.65 21.06 15.69
N LEU A 73 -14.19 19.85 15.35
CA LEU A 73 -14.89 18.97 14.42
C LEU A 73 -15.58 17.85 15.18
N ASN A 74 -16.86 17.60 14.86
CA ASN A 74 -17.55 16.43 15.38
C ASN A 74 -16.87 15.15 14.85
N VAL A 75 -16.59 14.21 15.75
CA VAL A 75 -15.87 12.96 15.44
C VAL A 75 -16.65 12.12 14.44
N GLY A 76 -17.97 11.96 14.61
CA GLY A 76 -18.82 11.22 13.68
C GLY A 76 -18.80 11.78 12.26
N LEU A 77 -19.04 13.08 12.11
CA LEU A 77 -18.99 13.74 10.80
C LEU A 77 -17.60 13.58 10.16
N PHE A 78 -16.54 13.77 10.94
CA PHE A 78 -15.19 13.66 10.40
C PHE A 78 -14.83 12.22 10.04
N PHE A 79 -15.27 11.23 10.83
CA PHE A 79 -15.15 9.82 10.49
C PHE A 79 -15.82 9.50 9.14
N LEU A 80 -17.03 10.04 8.87
CA LEU A 80 -17.69 9.87 7.58
C LEU A 80 -16.91 10.48 6.41
N LEU A 81 -16.22 11.61 6.62
CA LEU A 81 -15.33 12.19 5.61
C LEU A 81 -14.13 11.27 5.32
N LEU A 82 -13.50 10.73 6.36
CA LEU A 82 -12.40 9.75 6.21
C LEU A 82 -12.88 8.49 5.50
N TRP A 83 -14.02 7.94 5.92
CA TRP A 83 -14.65 6.78 5.28
C TRP A 83 -14.95 7.04 3.81
N SER A 84 -15.48 8.23 3.48
CA SER A 84 -15.75 8.63 2.09
C SER A 84 -14.47 8.68 1.26
N ALA A 85 -13.37 9.17 1.83
CA ALA A 85 -12.06 9.17 1.16
C ALA A 85 -11.58 7.74 0.86
N PHE A 86 -11.74 6.80 1.80
CA PHE A 86 -11.41 5.38 1.55
C PHE A 86 -12.32 4.73 0.52
N ALA A 87 -13.62 5.02 0.55
CA ALA A 87 -14.57 4.53 -0.45
C ALA A 87 -14.19 5.02 -1.86
N ILE A 88 -13.86 6.31 -2.00
CA ILE A 88 -13.36 6.88 -3.26
C ILE A 88 -12.07 6.18 -3.70
N CYS A 89 -11.13 5.92 -2.76
CA CYS A 89 -9.89 5.22 -3.07
C CYS A 89 -10.15 3.77 -3.54
N LEU A 90 -11.09 3.04 -2.93
CA LEU A 90 -11.48 1.69 -3.37
C LEU A 90 -12.12 1.69 -4.76
N VAL A 91 -13.02 2.63 -5.03
CA VAL A 91 -13.63 2.78 -6.37
C VAL A 91 -12.56 3.15 -7.40
N ALA A 92 -11.65 4.06 -7.07
CA ALA A 92 -10.53 4.41 -7.92
C ALA A 92 -9.61 3.20 -8.16
N ALA A 93 -9.32 2.39 -7.14
CA ALA A 93 -8.53 1.18 -7.27
C ALA A 93 -9.22 0.10 -8.12
N TRP A 94 -10.54 0.04 -8.10
CA TRP A 94 -11.34 -0.86 -8.94
C TRP A 94 -11.28 -0.46 -10.41
N GLN A 95 -11.39 0.84 -10.73
CA GLN A 95 -11.63 1.33 -12.10
C GLN A 95 -10.40 1.89 -12.82
N PHE A 96 -9.46 2.51 -12.10
CA PHE A 96 -8.42 3.33 -12.73
C PHE A 96 -7.36 2.48 -13.46
N ARG A 97 -6.90 2.97 -14.62
CA ARG A 97 -6.09 2.27 -15.64
C ARG A 97 -6.82 1.13 -16.34
N GLU A 98 -6.80 -0.06 -15.76
CA GLU A 98 -7.54 -1.23 -16.25
C GLU A 98 -8.44 -1.68 -15.11
N SER A 99 -9.73 -1.87 -15.39
CA SER A 99 -10.68 -2.26 -14.35
C SER A 99 -10.40 -3.67 -13.82
N LEU A 100 -10.80 -3.96 -12.59
CA LEU A 100 -10.62 -5.29 -11.99
C LEU A 100 -11.30 -6.38 -12.86
N GLN A 101 -12.49 -6.09 -13.37
CA GLN A 101 -13.25 -6.98 -14.24
C GLN A 101 -12.52 -7.26 -15.55
N GLU A 102 -12.01 -6.22 -16.20
CA GLU A 102 -11.21 -6.40 -17.41
C GLU A 102 -10.00 -7.28 -17.14
N VAL A 103 -9.21 -6.96 -16.12
CA VAL A 103 -7.97 -7.66 -15.81
C VAL A 103 -8.21 -9.15 -15.52
N ILE A 104 -9.30 -9.49 -14.82
CA ILE A 104 -9.71 -10.89 -14.58
C ILE A 104 -10.21 -11.54 -15.88
N GLY A 105 -11.01 -10.83 -16.69
CA GLY A 105 -11.55 -11.37 -17.94
C GLY A 105 -10.49 -11.80 -18.95
N LYS A 106 -9.37 -11.06 -19.06
CA LYS A 106 -8.22 -11.41 -19.92
C LYS A 106 -7.17 -12.29 -19.23
N SER A 107 -7.37 -12.70 -17.98
CA SER A 107 -6.35 -13.40 -17.17
C SER A 107 -5.87 -14.73 -17.78
N PHE A 108 -6.74 -15.46 -18.47
CA PHE A 108 -6.40 -16.72 -19.14
C PHE A 108 -5.77 -16.53 -20.53
N SER A 109 -5.95 -15.37 -21.14
CA SER A 109 -5.43 -15.04 -22.49
C SER A 109 -4.15 -14.21 -22.46
N CYS A 110 -3.85 -13.56 -21.32
CA CYS A 110 -2.70 -12.69 -21.15
C CYS A 110 -1.68 -13.24 -20.14
N PRO A 111 -0.43 -12.76 -20.15
CA PRO A 111 0.54 -13.10 -19.11
C PRO A 111 0.06 -12.64 -17.73
N MET A 112 0.28 -13.45 -16.68
CA MET A 112 -0.11 -13.14 -15.28
C MET A 112 0.36 -11.77 -14.80
N LYS A 113 1.48 -11.23 -15.31
CA LYS A 113 1.95 -9.88 -14.98
C LYS A 113 0.87 -8.81 -15.23
N LYS A 114 0.01 -9.01 -16.24
CA LYS A 114 -1.10 -8.09 -16.55
C LYS A 114 -2.15 -8.01 -15.44
N LEU A 115 -2.22 -9.02 -14.56
CA LEU A 115 -3.08 -8.96 -13.38
C LEU A 115 -2.73 -7.79 -12.44
N PHE A 116 -1.44 -7.47 -12.38
CA PHE A 116 -0.93 -6.38 -11.55
C PHE A 116 -1.13 -5.00 -12.19
N ASN A 117 -1.79 -4.89 -13.35
CA ASN A 117 -2.15 -3.60 -13.92
C ASN A 117 -3.31 -2.94 -13.16
N ASN A 118 -4.12 -3.73 -12.45
CA ASN A 118 -5.16 -3.22 -11.58
C ASN A 118 -4.67 -3.10 -10.13
N CYS A 119 -4.91 -1.94 -9.52
CA CYS A 119 -4.50 -1.65 -8.14
C CYS A 119 -5.20 -2.56 -7.13
N LEU A 120 -6.51 -2.78 -7.28
CA LEU A 120 -7.31 -3.57 -6.34
C LEU A 120 -6.98 -5.07 -6.40
N PHE A 121 -6.40 -5.55 -7.50
CA PHE A 121 -5.81 -6.89 -7.56
C PHE A 121 -4.43 -6.96 -6.87
N ALA A 122 -3.60 -5.94 -7.07
CA ALA A 122 -2.22 -5.93 -6.58
C ALA A 122 -2.12 -5.65 -5.06
N VAL A 123 -2.92 -4.71 -4.54
CA VAL A 123 -2.84 -4.25 -3.15
C VAL A 123 -3.05 -5.38 -2.13
N PRO A 124 -4.03 -6.31 -2.26
CA PRO A 124 -4.16 -7.43 -1.32
C PRO A 124 -2.90 -8.29 -1.24
N ILE A 125 -2.29 -8.61 -2.38
CA ILE A 125 -1.05 -9.40 -2.43
C ILE A 125 0.10 -8.64 -1.75
N LEU A 126 0.26 -7.36 -2.09
CA LEU A 126 1.31 -6.52 -1.53
C LEU A 126 1.12 -6.32 -0.03
N ALA A 127 -0.09 -6.03 0.43
CA ALA A 127 -0.44 -5.89 1.83
C ALA A 127 -0.10 -7.15 2.62
N SER A 128 -0.50 -8.33 2.12
CA SER A 128 -0.13 -9.62 2.69
C SER A 128 1.37 -9.84 2.77
N MET A 129 2.11 -9.56 1.69
CA MET A 129 3.57 -9.67 1.69
C MET A 129 4.21 -8.72 2.72
N ILE A 130 3.78 -7.46 2.76
CA ILE A 130 4.34 -6.47 3.68
C ILE A 130 4.00 -6.81 5.13
N LEU A 131 2.80 -7.35 5.42
CA LEU A 131 2.45 -7.82 6.76
C LEU A 131 3.40 -8.92 7.23
N ILE A 132 3.66 -9.94 6.39
CA ILE A 132 4.62 -11.00 6.71
C ILE A 132 6.03 -10.43 6.91
N ALA A 133 6.43 -9.42 6.12
CA ALA A 133 7.72 -8.76 6.30
C ALA A 133 7.80 -8.00 7.63
N VAL A 134 6.73 -7.28 8.01
CA VAL A 134 6.64 -6.56 9.30
C VAL A 134 6.74 -7.54 10.46
N ILE A 135 6.01 -8.64 10.42
CA ILE A 135 6.07 -9.70 11.45
C ILE A 135 7.49 -10.28 11.52
N ALA A 136 8.06 -10.69 10.39
CA ALA A 136 9.40 -11.26 10.36
C ALA A 136 10.47 -10.30 10.89
N ILE A 137 10.43 -9.02 10.49
CA ILE A 137 11.36 -7.98 10.97
C ILE A 137 11.21 -7.81 12.48
N THR A 138 9.98 -7.70 12.97
CA THR A 138 9.68 -7.48 14.39
C THR A 138 10.17 -8.64 15.25
N GLU A 139 9.90 -9.89 14.84
CA GLU A 139 10.33 -11.07 15.58
C GLU A 139 11.86 -11.24 15.57
N LEU A 140 12.52 -10.97 14.44
CA LEU A 140 13.99 -10.99 14.35
C LEU A 140 14.63 -9.91 15.23
N GLN A 141 14.08 -8.70 15.24
CA GLN A 141 14.55 -7.61 16.10
C GLN A 141 14.35 -7.95 17.59
N LYS A 142 13.17 -8.47 17.94
CA LYS A 142 12.86 -8.91 19.31
C LYS A 142 13.82 -10.01 19.79
N ALA A 143 14.13 -10.99 18.94
CA ALA A 143 15.13 -12.02 19.23
C ALA A 143 16.53 -11.44 19.46
N GLY A 144 16.85 -10.30 18.82
CA GLY A 144 18.07 -9.52 19.04
C GLY A 144 18.00 -8.51 20.19
N GLY A 145 16.93 -8.51 21.00
CA GLY A 145 16.75 -7.56 22.11
C GLY A 145 16.28 -6.17 21.70
N VAL A 146 15.91 -5.96 20.44
CA VAL A 146 15.41 -4.69 19.91
C VAL A 146 13.89 -4.70 19.92
N GLN A 147 13.31 -3.97 20.87
CA GLN A 147 11.86 -3.89 21.05
C GLN A 147 11.21 -2.92 20.04
N THR A 148 10.01 -3.27 19.58
CA THR A 148 9.22 -2.44 18.65
C THR A 148 8.25 -1.52 19.37
N GLY A 149 7.88 -1.83 20.62
CA GLY A 149 6.84 -1.12 21.35
C GLY A 149 5.46 -1.31 20.73
N GLU A 150 4.51 -0.53 21.21
CA GLU A 150 3.12 -0.51 20.75
C GLU A 150 2.64 0.92 20.55
N ALA A 151 1.64 1.13 19.70
CA ALA A 151 1.06 2.44 19.52
C ALA A 151 0.38 2.92 20.82
N SER A 152 0.67 4.14 21.25
CA SER A 152 -0.07 4.81 22.33
C SER A 152 -1.42 5.29 21.78
N LEU A 153 -2.44 4.43 21.90
CA LEU A 153 -3.79 4.72 21.45
C LEU A 153 -4.69 5.12 22.63
N PRO A 154 -5.75 5.92 22.38
CA PRO A 154 -6.78 6.17 23.39
C PRO A 154 -7.36 4.87 23.94
N SER A 155 -7.76 4.88 25.21
CA SER A 155 -8.39 3.73 25.87
C SER A 155 -9.74 3.36 25.24
N ASN A 156 -10.46 4.33 24.67
CA ASN A 156 -11.69 4.08 23.94
C ASN A 156 -11.38 3.48 22.56
N PRO A 157 -11.85 2.25 22.25
CA PRO A 157 -11.52 1.56 21.00
C PRO A 157 -12.05 2.27 19.75
N PHE A 158 -13.16 3.01 19.85
CA PHE A 158 -13.71 3.78 18.73
C PHE A 158 -12.93 5.08 18.49
N GLU A 159 -12.43 5.72 19.56
CA GLU A 159 -11.49 6.84 19.40
C GLU A 159 -10.17 6.37 18.79
N ALA A 160 -9.64 5.23 19.25
CA ALA A 160 -8.46 4.60 18.66
C ALA A 160 -8.68 4.28 17.18
N PHE A 161 -9.81 3.65 16.83
CA PHE A 161 -10.17 3.35 15.44
C PHE A 161 -10.30 4.60 14.57
N PHE A 162 -10.87 5.68 15.11
CA PHE A 162 -10.93 6.98 14.44
C PHE A 162 -9.53 7.55 14.16
N TRP A 163 -8.62 7.55 15.15
CA TRP A 163 -7.27 8.06 14.97
C TRP A 163 -6.41 7.20 14.05
N LEU A 164 -6.55 5.88 14.10
CA LEU A 164 -5.92 4.96 13.16
C LEU A 164 -6.39 5.22 11.72
N SER A 165 -7.69 5.46 11.54
CA SER A 165 -8.27 5.86 10.25
C SER A 165 -7.75 7.22 9.79
N TYR A 166 -7.69 8.20 10.68
CA TYR A 166 -7.12 9.52 10.35
C TYR A 166 -5.66 9.41 9.90
N ALA A 167 -4.83 8.67 10.66
CA ALA A 167 -3.42 8.46 10.36
C ALA A 167 -3.21 7.84 8.97
N ALA A 168 -4.03 6.85 8.60
CA ALA A 168 -3.95 6.20 7.29
C ALA A 168 -4.14 7.14 6.09
N LEU A 169 -4.82 8.27 6.28
CA LEU A 169 -4.96 9.30 5.25
C LEU A 169 -3.92 10.42 5.42
N ALA A 170 -3.84 10.98 6.63
CA ALA A 170 -3.02 12.14 6.92
C ALA A 170 -1.52 11.87 6.70
N GLU A 171 -1.04 10.69 7.08
CA GLU A 171 0.36 10.33 6.90
C GLU A 171 0.69 10.08 5.42
N GLU A 172 -0.21 9.52 4.62
CA GLU A 172 0.04 9.39 3.18
C GLU A 172 0.11 10.75 2.47
N ILE A 173 -0.72 11.70 2.90
CA ILE A 173 -0.64 13.08 2.41
C ILE A 173 0.69 13.71 2.82
N GLY A 174 1.03 13.67 4.12
CA GLY A 174 2.19 14.34 4.68
C GLY A 174 3.54 13.74 4.27
N PHE A 175 3.61 12.42 4.09
CA PHE A 175 4.85 11.71 3.80
C PHE A 175 5.02 11.29 2.33
N ARG A 176 3.96 11.31 1.51
CA ARG A 176 4.07 10.91 0.08
C ARG A 176 3.53 11.99 -0.84
N VAL A 177 2.24 12.31 -0.77
CA VAL A 177 1.59 13.21 -1.73
C VAL A 177 2.25 14.59 -1.74
N ILE A 178 2.50 15.17 -0.57
CA ILE A 178 3.18 16.48 -0.47
C ILE A 178 4.65 16.37 -0.91
N PRO A 179 5.53 15.58 -0.28
CA PRO A 179 6.97 15.61 -0.60
C PRO A 179 7.28 15.05 -2.00
N ILE A 180 6.79 13.86 -2.34
CA ILE A 180 7.05 13.22 -3.64
C ILE A 180 6.27 13.96 -4.73
N GLY A 181 5.01 14.33 -4.48
CA GLY A 181 4.20 15.07 -5.45
C GLY A 181 4.75 16.47 -5.74
N ALA A 182 5.23 17.22 -4.74
CA ALA A 182 5.89 18.50 -4.97
C ALA A 182 7.17 18.34 -5.78
N PHE A 183 8.01 17.34 -5.46
CA PHE A 183 9.19 17.00 -6.27
C PHE A 183 8.79 16.70 -7.71
N LEU A 184 7.76 15.88 -7.94
CA LEU A 184 7.27 15.54 -9.27
C LEU A 184 6.78 16.76 -10.05
N ILE A 185 6.00 17.65 -9.42
CA ILE A 185 5.56 18.89 -10.06
C ILE A 185 6.78 19.68 -10.56
N ILE A 186 7.74 19.97 -9.66
CA ILE A 186 8.94 20.74 -10.01
C ILE A 186 9.73 20.06 -11.14
N TYR A 187 9.98 18.75 -11.01
CA TYR A 187 10.72 17.96 -11.97
C TYR A 187 10.06 17.92 -13.35
N LEU A 188 8.75 17.68 -13.42
CA LEU A 188 8.02 17.58 -14.70
C LEU A 188 7.94 18.94 -15.40
N PHE A 189 7.73 20.04 -14.67
CA PHE A 189 7.76 21.37 -15.26
C PHE A 189 9.16 21.77 -15.75
N TRP A 190 10.22 21.32 -15.07
CA TRP A 190 11.60 21.56 -15.50
C TRP A 190 11.96 20.76 -16.77
N VAL A 191 11.71 19.45 -16.78
CA VAL A 191 11.99 18.58 -17.94
C VAL A 191 11.19 19.01 -19.16
N ARG A 192 9.93 19.40 -18.96
CA ARG A 192 9.08 19.93 -20.02
C ARG A 192 9.73 21.13 -20.74
N ARG A 193 10.31 22.09 -19.98
CA ARG A 193 11.03 23.23 -20.58
C ARG A 193 12.21 22.76 -21.42
N LYS A 194 12.99 21.80 -20.91
CA LYS A 194 14.15 21.23 -21.60
C LYS A 194 13.78 20.49 -22.88
N ASN A 195 12.67 19.75 -22.86
CA ASN A 195 12.19 18.97 -24.01
C ASN A 195 11.31 19.80 -24.98
N ALA A 196 11.24 21.13 -24.81
CA ALA A 196 10.43 22.04 -25.61
C ALA A 196 8.94 21.63 -25.76
N VAL A 197 8.37 20.92 -24.77
CA VAL A 197 6.97 20.48 -24.83
C VAL A 197 6.05 21.66 -24.54
N THR A 198 5.29 22.08 -25.55
CA THR A 198 4.35 23.20 -25.45
C THR A 198 2.98 22.73 -24.96
N LEU A 199 2.71 22.91 -23.67
CA LEU A 199 1.39 22.71 -23.06
C LEU A 199 0.62 24.03 -22.92
N SER A 200 -0.67 23.99 -23.26
CA SER A 200 -1.65 25.06 -23.02
C SER A 200 -1.83 25.33 -21.52
N LEU A 201 -2.43 26.47 -21.13
CA LEU A 201 -2.68 26.79 -19.72
C LEU A 201 -3.51 25.70 -19.01
N GLY A 202 -4.56 25.20 -19.65
CA GLY A 202 -5.38 24.11 -19.11
C GLY A 202 -4.60 22.81 -18.93
N GLN A 203 -3.71 22.46 -19.88
CA GLN A 203 -2.83 21.30 -19.75
C GLN A 203 -1.78 21.46 -18.65
N ARG A 204 -1.33 22.68 -18.37
CA ARG A 204 -0.44 22.99 -17.23
C ARG A 204 -1.15 22.76 -15.90
N LEU A 205 -2.37 23.27 -15.76
CA LEU A 205 -3.18 23.05 -14.57
C LEU A 205 -3.47 21.55 -14.40
N LYS A 206 -3.82 20.86 -15.49
CA LYS A 206 -3.99 19.40 -15.47
C LYS A 206 -2.73 18.68 -15.00
N LEU A 207 -1.55 19.04 -15.52
CA LEU A 207 -0.27 18.44 -15.10
C LEU A 207 -0.01 18.68 -13.61
N PHE A 208 -0.24 19.92 -13.13
CA PHE A 208 -0.05 20.29 -11.73
C PHE A 208 -0.92 19.46 -10.78
N LEU A 209 -2.17 19.15 -11.16
CA LEU A 209 -3.07 18.32 -10.37
C LEU A 209 -2.82 16.82 -10.55
N THR A 210 -2.50 16.38 -11.76
CA THR A 210 -2.31 14.96 -12.07
C THR A 210 -0.98 14.43 -11.55
N ALA A 211 0.10 15.21 -11.56
CA ALA A 211 1.40 14.77 -11.07
C ALA A 211 1.39 14.24 -9.61
N PRO A 212 0.82 14.95 -8.62
CA PRO A 212 0.75 14.46 -7.24
C PRO A 212 -0.32 13.38 -7.02
N LEU A 213 -1.35 13.26 -7.87
CA LEU A 213 -2.40 12.25 -7.70
C LEU A 213 -2.08 10.94 -8.44
N PHE A 214 -1.52 11.06 -9.63
CA PHE A 214 -1.23 9.97 -10.56
C PHE A 214 0.14 10.21 -11.23
N PRO A 215 1.26 9.98 -10.53
CA PRO A 215 2.62 10.25 -11.01
C PRO A 215 2.91 9.75 -12.43
N ASP A 216 2.49 8.52 -12.72
CA ASP A 216 2.71 7.88 -14.02
C ASP A 216 1.98 8.61 -15.16
N GLU A 217 0.72 9.03 -14.95
CA GLU A 217 -0.05 9.79 -15.93
C GLU A 217 0.54 11.19 -16.13
N GLY A 218 0.98 11.84 -15.04
CA GLY A 218 1.71 13.11 -15.12
C GLY A 218 2.98 13.01 -15.97
N LYS A 219 3.71 11.89 -15.88
CA LYS A 219 4.90 11.62 -16.69
C LYS A 219 4.56 11.38 -18.16
N LYS A 220 3.49 10.65 -18.46
CA LYS A 220 2.99 10.47 -19.84
C LYS A 220 2.71 11.80 -20.53
N MET A 221 2.12 12.75 -19.81
CA MET A 221 1.79 14.08 -20.35
C MET A 221 3.00 14.88 -20.86
N VAL A 222 4.21 14.56 -20.42
CA VAL A 222 5.46 15.20 -20.86
C VAL A 222 6.40 14.25 -21.63
N GLY A 223 5.89 13.08 -22.04
CA GLY A 223 6.65 12.11 -22.84
C GLY A 223 7.78 11.40 -22.09
N LEU A 224 7.70 11.33 -20.76
CA LEU A 224 8.70 10.64 -19.94
C LEU A 224 8.42 9.15 -19.81
N ARG A 225 9.47 8.38 -19.51
CA ARG A 225 9.36 6.94 -19.22
C ARG A 225 8.53 6.74 -17.95
N THR A 226 7.58 5.83 -18.04
CA THR A 226 6.60 5.51 -16.99
C THR A 226 6.92 4.15 -16.39
N VAL A 227 6.42 3.91 -15.18
CA VAL A 227 6.48 2.58 -14.56
C VAL A 227 5.58 1.60 -15.30
N GLY A 228 4.44 2.06 -15.82
CA GLY A 228 3.54 1.24 -16.63
C GLY A 228 4.22 0.64 -17.87
N ASP A 229 5.00 1.44 -18.60
CA ASP A 229 5.58 1.03 -19.88
C ASP A 229 6.97 0.40 -19.72
N PHE A 230 7.80 0.93 -18.81
CA PHE A 230 9.20 0.51 -18.65
C PHE A 230 9.48 -0.30 -17.37
N GLY A 231 8.45 -0.55 -16.55
CA GLY A 231 8.56 -1.24 -15.26
C GLY A 231 9.31 -0.42 -14.20
N VAL A 232 9.36 -0.95 -12.97
CA VAL A 232 9.93 -0.26 -11.79
C VAL A 232 11.35 0.27 -12.04
N ARG A 233 12.23 -0.54 -12.64
CA ARG A 233 13.63 -0.15 -12.85
C ARG A 233 13.84 0.85 -13.98
N GLY A 234 13.01 0.81 -15.03
CA GLY A 234 13.17 1.66 -16.21
C GLY A 234 12.29 2.91 -16.19
N GLY A 235 11.22 2.87 -15.40
CA GLY A 235 10.24 3.93 -15.26
C GLY A 235 10.53 4.89 -14.11
N ILE A 236 11.16 4.45 -13.01
CA ILE A 236 11.50 5.31 -11.87
C ILE A 236 12.87 5.97 -12.12
N THR A 237 12.89 7.29 -12.12
CA THR A 237 14.09 8.14 -12.27
C THR A 237 14.93 8.15 -10.99
N LEU A 238 16.20 8.57 -11.10
CA LEU A 238 17.09 8.66 -9.95
C LEU A 238 16.52 9.59 -8.85
N GLY A 239 15.97 10.75 -9.24
CA GLY A 239 15.36 11.67 -8.29
C GLY A 239 14.13 11.08 -7.58
N GLU A 240 13.28 10.35 -8.31
CA GLU A 240 12.16 9.61 -7.70
C GLU A 240 12.66 8.54 -6.72
N TRP A 241 13.74 7.81 -7.05
CA TRP A 241 14.34 6.84 -6.10
C TRP A 241 14.87 7.51 -4.84
N VAL A 242 15.56 8.65 -4.97
CA VAL A 242 16.04 9.41 -3.81
C VAL A 242 14.87 9.82 -2.93
N MET A 243 13.79 10.36 -3.51
CA MET A 243 12.59 10.72 -2.77
C MET A 243 11.95 9.51 -2.09
N VAL A 244 11.80 8.39 -2.79
CA VAL A 244 11.26 7.14 -2.23
C VAL A 244 12.05 6.71 -1.00
N PHE A 245 13.38 6.62 -1.07
CA PHE A 245 14.18 6.21 0.09
C PHE A 245 14.13 7.25 1.22
N PHE A 246 14.20 8.54 0.88
CA PHE A 246 14.14 9.61 1.85
C PHE A 246 12.83 9.58 2.64
N THR A 247 11.67 9.58 1.96
CA THR A 247 10.36 9.59 2.62
C THR A 247 10.12 8.31 3.42
N SER A 248 10.60 7.16 2.96
CA SER A 248 10.51 5.90 3.71
C SER A 248 11.30 5.93 5.02
N ILE A 249 12.54 6.40 4.99
CA ILE A 249 13.39 6.48 6.20
C ILE A 249 12.80 7.49 7.18
N VAL A 250 12.39 8.67 6.70
CA VAL A 250 11.79 9.69 7.56
C VAL A 250 10.47 9.19 8.14
N PHE A 251 9.66 8.44 7.39
CA PHE A 251 8.44 7.81 7.90
C PHE A 251 8.73 6.81 9.04
N GLY A 252 9.79 6.00 8.92
CA GLY A 252 10.21 5.10 9.99
C GLY A 252 10.73 5.83 11.22
N LEU A 253 11.55 6.86 11.03
CA LEU A 253 12.07 7.71 12.11
C LEU A 253 10.94 8.44 12.84
N ALA A 254 9.96 8.95 12.10
CA ALA A 254 8.78 9.62 12.62
C ALA A 254 8.03 8.76 13.64
N HIS A 255 7.86 7.46 13.36
CA HIS A 255 7.18 6.55 14.28
C HIS A 255 7.85 6.44 15.64
N TYR A 256 9.19 6.54 15.70
CA TYR A 256 9.95 6.50 16.94
C TYR A 256 10.07 7.88 17.61
N LEU A 257 10.37 8.92 16.84
CA LEU A 257 10.71 10.24 17.39
C LEU A 257 9.51 11.07 17.84
N LEU A 258 8.31 10.80 17.32
CA LEU A 258 7.14 11.67 17.50
C LEU A 258 6.20 11.21 18.61
N GLY A 259 6.68 10.37 19.53
CA GLY A 259 6.00 10.08 20.79
C GLY A 259 4.74 9.21 20.68
N GLY A 260 4.57 8.45 19.59
CA GLY A 260 3.43 7.57 19.36
C GLY A 260 3.45 6.24 20.13
N GLY A 261 4.29 6.08 21.15
CA GLY A 261 4.47 4.85 21.93
C GLY A 261 5.43 3.80 21.33
N TRP A 262 5.80 3.96 20.05
CA TRP A 262 6.72 3.03 19.39
C TRP A 262 8.16 3.18 19.86
N GLU A 263 8.87 2.05 19.86
CA GLU A 263 10.29 1.99 20.20
C GLU A 263 11.18 1.89 18.97
N ILE A 264 12.49 1.86 19.18
CA ILE A 264 13.51 1.92 18.13
C ILE A 264 13.35 0.79 17.08
N GLY A 265 12.83 -0.38 17.47
CA GLY A 265 12.55 -1.48 16.57
C GLY A 265 11.58 -1.12 15.44
N LYS A 266 10.63 -0.23 15.72
CA LYS A 266 9.60 0.20 14.75
C LYS A 266 10.19 0.90 13.53
N ILE A 267 11.34 1.57 13.66
CA ILE A 267 11.95 2.34 12.57
C ILE A 267 12.13 1.46 11.32
N THR A 268 12.63 0.24 11.48
CA THR A 268 12.92 -0.68 10.37
C THR A 268 11.63 -1.13 9.68
N SER A 269 10.67 -1.64 10.44
CA SER A 269 9.41 -2.17 9.88
C SER A 269 8.58 -1.06 9.25
N ALA A 270 8.46 0.11 9.89
CA ALA A 270 7.78 1.28 9.34
C ALA A 270 8.50 1.81 8.09
N SER A 271 9.83 1.83 8.04
CA SER A 271 10.57 2.22 6.82
C SER A 271 10.29 1.28 5.64
N VAL A 272 10.20 -0.03 5.89
CA VAL A 272 9.87 -1.04 4.86
C VAL A 272 8.43 -0.85 4.35
N VAL A 273 7.48 -0.62 5.26
CA VAL A 273 6.10 -0.28 4.90
C VAL A 273 6.06 1.01 4.07
N GLY A 274 6.81 2.04 4.49
CA GLY A 274 6.91 3.31 3.79
C GLY A 274 7.52 3.18 2.40
N LEU A 275 8.49 2.28 2.21
CA LEU A 275 9.05 1.94 0.89
C LEU A 275 7.99 1.31 -0.01
N ALA A 276 7.22 0.36 0.51
CA ALA A 276 6.14 -0.27 -0.24
C ALA A 276 5.07 0.75 -0.66
N MET A 277 4.65 1.62 0.25
CA MET A 277 3.69 2.70 -0.04
C MET A 277 4.21 3.70 -1.07
N SER A 278 5.48 4.12 -0.95
CA SER A 278 6.08 5.06 -1.91
C SER A 278 6.20 4.45 -3.31
N LEU A 279 6.49 3.15 -3.40
CA LEU A 279 6.48 2.44 -4.67
C LEU A 279 5.06 2.31 -5.23
N THR A 280 4.08 1.85 -4.45
CA THR A 280 2.70 1.72 -4.93
C THR A 280 2.10 3.06 -5.35
N TYR A 281 2.48 4.16 -4.69
CA TYR A 281 2.14 5.52 -5.09
C TYR A 281 2.60 5.85 -6.52
N LEU A 282 3.87 5.60 -6.84
CA LEU A 282 4.40 5.83 -8.20
C LEU A 282 3.80 4.86 -9.23
N LEU A 283 3.46 3.64 -8.82
CA LEU A 283 2.91 2.60 -9.70
C LEU A 283 1.44 2.81 -10.05
N TYR A 284 0.62 3.20 -9.08
CA TYR A 284 -0.84 3.15 -9.20
C TYR A 284 -1.51 4.50 -8.99
N GLY A 285 -0.88 5.43 -8.25
CA GLY A 285 -1.47 6.70 -7.83
C GLY A 285 -1.77 6.74 -6.33
N VAL A 286 -2.31 7.87 -5.87
CA VAL A 286 -2.56 8.20 -4.46
C VAL A 286 -3.46 7.22 -3.72
N GLN A 287 -4.40 6.58 -4.42
CA GLN A 287 -5.31 5.61 -3.84
C GLN A 287 -4.60 4.35 -3.31
N ALA A 288 -3.50 3.93 -3.95
CA ALA A 288 -2.81 2.70 -3.60
C ALA A 288 -2.08 2.74 -2.24
N PRO A 289 -1.26 3.76 -1.93
CA PRO A 289 -0.66 3.87 -0.61
C PRO A 289 -1.71 4.12 0.49
N ILE A 290 -2.77 4.89 0.21
CA ILE A 290 -3.88 5.09 1.16
C ILE A 290 -4.55 3.76 1.50
N LEU A 291 -4.86 2.93 0.50
CA LEU A 291 -5.48 1.62 0.76
C LEU A 291 -4.51 0.64 1.44
N LEU A 292 -3.22 0.72 1.13
CA LEU A 292 -2.21 -0.09 1.81
C LEU A 292 -2.06 0.33 3.28
N HIS A 293 -2.20 1.62 3.60
CA HIS A 293 -2.17 2.08 4.99
C HIS A 293 -3.48 1.77 5.72
N TRP A 294 -4.61 2.02 5.05
CA TRP A 294 -5.93 1.61 5.51
C TRP A 294 -5.98 0.11 5.84
N PHE A 295 -5.28 -0.73 5.07
CA PHE A 295 -5.15 -2.15 5.39
C PHE A 295 -4.57 -2.38 6.81
N PHE A 296 -3.45 -1.74 7.14
CA PHE A 296 -2.80 -1.92 8.45
C PHE A 296 -3.60 -1.31 9.60
N ASN A 297 -4.21 -0.14 9.38
CA ASN A 297 -4.77 0.66 10.47
C ASN A 297 -6.27 0.44 10.68
N HIS A 298 -7.03 0.33 9.59
CA HIS A 298 -8.49 0.27 9.63
C HIS A 298 -8.98 -1.15 9.40
N TYR A 299 -8.45 -1.85 8.39
CA TYR A 299 -8.92 -3.20 8.05
C TYR A 299 -8.52 -4.23 9.09
N LEU A 300 -7.24 -4.29 9.50
CA LEU A 300 -6.79 -5.22 10.55
C LEU A 300 -7.40 -4.94 11.92
N TRP A 301 -7.97 -3.75 12.16
CA TRP A 301 -8.67 -3.46 13.41
C TRP A 301 -9.86 -4.40 13.66
N PHE A 302 -10.59 -4.80 12.61
CA PHE A 302 -11.71 -5.74 12.73
C PHE A 302 -11.29 -7.18 13.08
N PHE A 303 -10.02 -7.51 12.91
CA PHE A 303 -9.44 -8.83 13.19
C PHE A 303 -8.89 -8.90 14.62
N ASN A 304 -8.64 -7.74 15.24
CA ASN A 304 -7.95 -7.66 16.51
C ASN A 304 -8.88 -8.12 17.66
N PRO A 305 -8.52 -9.18 18.41
CA PRO A 305 -9.31 -9.70 19.53
C PRO A 305 -9.09 -8.94 20.85
N SER A 306 -8.11 -8.03 20.92
CA SER A 306 -7.84 -7.24 22.13
C SER A 306 -8.97 -6.27 22.46
N GLU A 307 -8.95 -5.71 23.67
CA GLU A 307 -9.92 -4.70 24.11
C GLU A 307 -9.95 -3.45 23.21
N GLN A 308 -8.83 -3.13 22.57
CA GLN A 308 -8.72 -2.02 21.61
C GLN A 308 -9.22 -2.38 20.21
N GLY A 309 -9.47 -3.67 19.95
CA GLY A 309 -9.83 -4.21 18.65
C GLY A 309 -11.33 -4.24 18.36
N GLY A 310 -11.64 -4.38 17.07
CA GLY A 310 -13.01 -4.40 16.55
C GLY A 310 -13.69 -5.75 16.64
N LEU A 311 -12.95 -6.85 16.81
CA LEU A 311 -13.49 -8.20 16.66
C LEU A 311 -14.60 -8.48 17.67
N GLN A 312 -14.46 -8.04 18.91
CA GLN A 312 -15.49 -8.18 19.96
C GLN A 312 -16.84 -7.53 19.57
N PHE A 313 -16.79 -6.36 18.91
CA PHE A 313 -17.99 -5.64 18.49
C PHE A 313 -18.63 -6.30 17.26
N VAL A 314 -17.80 -6.78 16.33
CA VAL A 314 -18.25 -7.59 15.20
C VAL A 314 -18.95 -8.85 15.71
N SER A 315 -18.32 -9.62 16.60
CA SER A 315 -18.87 -10.87 17.13
C SER A 315 -20.21 -10.65 17.84
N LYS A 316 -20.39 -9.52 18.52
CA LYS A 316 -21.63 -9.16 19.21
C LYS A 316 -22.78 -8.84 18.24
N LEU A 317 -22.51 -8.11 17.16
CA LEU A 317 -23.54 -7.75 16.18
C LEU A 317 -23.80 -8.84 15.14
N TYR A 318 -22.75 -9.54 14.73
CA TYR A 318 -22.78 -10.53 13.64
C TYR A 318 -21.96 -11.78 14.03
N PRO A 319 -22.56 -12.73 14.75
CA PRO A 319 -21.85 -13.89 15.29
C PRO A 319 -21.15 -14.78 14.25
N ASP A 320 -21.60 -14.77 12.99
CA ASP A 320 -21.02 -15.58 11.89
C ASP A 320 -19.83 -14.90 11.19
N LEU A 321 -19.68 -13.57 11.30
CA LEU A 321 -18.61 -12.83 10.61
C LEU A 321 -17.18 -13.09 11.12
N PRO A 322 -16.94 -13.45 12.40
CA PRO A 322 -15.61 -13.87 12.86
C PRO A 322 -15.02 -15.02 12.03
N LEU A 323 -15.85 -15.95 11.53
CA LEU A 323 -15.37 -17.03 10.65
C LEU A 323 -14.85 -16.47 9.31
N VAL A 324 -15.54 -15.48 8.74
CA VAL A 324 -15.12 -14.82 7.49
C VAL A 324 -13.77 -14.11 7.70
N PHE A 325 -13.60 -13.43 8.84
CA PHE A 325 -12.33 -12.79 9.17
C PHE A 325 -11.21 -13.80 9.44
N ALA A 326 -11.46 -14.90 10.13
CA ALA A 326 -10.46 -15.96 10.30
C ALA A 326 -9.99 -16.53 8.96
N LEU A 327 -10.92 -16.76 8.01
CA LEU A 327 -10.59 -17.21 6.66
C LEU A 327 -9.81 -16.15 5.87
N ALA A 328 -10.15 -14.86 6.02
CA ALA A 328 -9.43 -13.76 5.40
C ALA A 328 -8.01 -13.63 5.97
N GLU A 329 -7.83 -13.77 7.28
CA GLU A 329 -6.51 -13.77 7.93
C GLU A 329 -5.64 -14.92 7.41
N LEU A 330 -6.19 -16.13 7.34
CA LEU A 330 -5.50 -17.29 6.78
C LEU A 330 -5.09 -17.03 5.32
N ALA A 331 -5.99 -16.48 4.50
CA ALA A 331 -5.70 -16.11 3.13
C ALA A 331 -4.58 -15.05 3.05
N ILE A 332 -4.58 -14.05 3.93
CA ILE A 332 -3.55 -13.01 4.01
C ILE A 332 -2.18 -13.64 4.33
N ILE A 333 -2.11 -14.54 5.31
CA ILE A 333 -0.86 -15.20 5.71
C ILE A 333 -0.34 -16.06 4.56
N ILE A 334 -1.18 -16.94 3.99
CA ILE A 334 -0.80 -17.82 2.88
C ILE A 334 -0.30 -16.99 1.70
N LEU A 335 -1.04 -15.95 1.31
CA LEU A 335 -0.69 -15.10 0.18
C LEU A 335 0.64 -14.35 0.41
N GLY A 336 0.87 -13.88 1.63
CA GLY A 336 2.11 -13.20 2.01
C GLY A 336 3.32 -14.12 1.95
N VAL A 337 3.22 -15.32 2.52
CA VAL A 337 4.28 -16.34 2.49
C VAL A 337 4.57 -16.79 1.06
N LEU A 338 3.54 -17.14 0.28
CA LEU A 338 3.69 -17.55 -1.12
C LEU A 338 4.27 -16.43 -1.99
N GLY A 339 3.90 -15.17 -1.71
CA GLY A 339 4.45 -13.99 -2.36
C GLY A 339 5.96 -13.88 -2.15
N TRP A 340 6.42 -13.99 -0.89
CA TRP A 340 7.86 -13.97 -0.57
C TRP A 340 8.63 -15.16 -1.13
N LEU A 341 8.07 -16.37 -1.06
CA LEU A 341 8.66 -17.56 -1.69
C LEU A 341 8.84 -17.36 -3.20
N THR A 342 7.82 -16.82 -3.86
CA THR A 342 7.88 -16.50 -5.30
C THR A 342 8.97 -15.47 -5.57
N PHE A 343 9.04 -14.40 -4.78
CA PHE A 343 10.06 -13.37 -4.90
C PHE A 343 11.48 -13.95 -4.74
N ALA A 344 11.70 -14.78 -3.71
CA ALA A 344 12.98 -15.44 -3.47
C ALA A 344 13.39 -16.37 -4.63
N ILE A 345 12.47 -17.20 -5.12
CA ILE A 345 12.73 -18.10 -6.26
C ILE A 345 13.09 -17.31 -7.52
N LEU A 346 12.36 -16.22 -7.82
CA LEU A 346 12.66 -15.36 -8.97
C LEU A 346 14.01 -14.65 -8.82
N GLY A 347 14.34 -14.19 -7.60
CA GLY A 347 15.62 -13.61 -7.25
C GLY A 347 16.79 -14.57 -7.49
N LEU A 348 16.70 -15.78 -6.93
CA LEU A 348 17.69 -16.85 -7.10
C LEU A 348 17.87 -17.22 -8.57
N ARG A 349 16.76 -17.42 -9.32
CA ARG A 349 16.82 -17.71 -10.76
C ARG A 349 17.55 -16.61 -11.54
N LYS A 350 17.30 -15.34 -11.21
CA LYS A 350 17.97 -14.21 -11.86
C LYS A 350 19.46 -14.16 -11.51
N MET A 351 19.81 -14.43 -10.26
CA MET A 351 21.19 -14.52 -9.79
C MET A 351 21.95 -15.62 -10.53
N PHE A 352 21.43 -16.85 -10.56
CA PHE A 352 22.05 -17.97 -11.26
C PHE A 352 22.21 -17.70 -12.76
N ARG A 353 21.22 -17.11 -13.43
CA ARG A 353 21.34 -16.70 -14.84
C ARG A 353 22.46 -15.68 -15.05
N SER A 354 22.61 -14.72 -14.15
CA SER A 354 23.68 -13.72 -14.21
C SER A 354 25.06 -14.36 -14.02
N ILE A 355 25.20 -15.28 -13.06
CA ILE A 355 26.44 -16.03 -12.82
C ILE A 355 26.78 -16.87 -14.04
N ALA A 356 25.82 -17.64 -14.58
CA ALA A 356 26.02 -18.46 -15.78
C ALA A 356 26.44 -17.61 -16.99
N LYS A 357 25.83 -16.42 -17.18
CA LYS A 357 26.21 -15.48 -18.25
C LYS A 357 27.65 -14.97 -18.08
N ARG A 358 28.05 -14.62 -16.85
CA ARG A 358 29.43 -14.19 -16.54
C ARG A 358 30.43 -15.31 -16.75
N ALA A 359 30.13 -16.53 -16.32
CA ALA A 359 30.97 -17.71 -16.52
C ALA A 359 31.15 -18.03 -18.02
N LYS A 360 30.06 -18.00 -18.80
CA LYS A 360 30.11 -18.19 -20.25
C LYS A 360 30.94 -17.11 -20.95
N SER A 361 30.80 -15.84 -20.52
CA SER A 361 31.60 -14.74 -21.05
C SER A 361 33.09 -14.89 -20.77
N ARG A 362 33.46 -15.34 -19.56
CA ARG A 362 34.86 -15.60 -19.18
C ARG A 362 35.45 -16.78 -19.94
N LEU A 363 34.68 -17.85 -20.13
CA LEU A 363 35.12 -19.01 -20.92
C LEU A 363 35.36 -18.61 -22.39
N MET A 364 34.46 -17.82 -22.99
CA MET A 364 34.66 -17.32 -24.36
C MET A 364 35.86 -16.38 -24.49
N SER A 365 36.17 -15.56 -23.48
CA SER A 365 37.37 -14.71 -23.54
C SER A 365 38.67 -15.52 -23.46
N LEU A 366 38.69 -16.60 -22.67
CA LEU A 366 39.84 -17.51 -22.58
C LEU A 366 40.06 -18.26 -23.91
N LEU A 367 38.97 -18.78 -24.51
CA LEU A 367 39.02 -19.46 -25.82
C LEU A 367 39.39 -18.54 -27.00
N ARG A 368 39.32 -17.22 -26.84
CA ARG A 368 39.78 -16.24 -27.85
C ARG A 368 41.22 -15.78 -27.62
N ALA A 369 41.79 -16.05 -26.45
CA ALA A 369 43.14 -15.70 -26.08
C ALA A 369 44.14 -16.86 -26.28
N SER A 370 43.62 -18.08 -26.42
CA SER A 370 44.31 -19.26 -26.98
C SER A 370 44.14 -19.30 -28.49
#